data_AF-A0A2C9M947-F1
#
_entry.id   AF-A0A2C9M947-F1
#
_cell.length_a   1.000
_cell.length_b   1.000
_cell.length_c   1.000
_cell.angle_alpha   90.00
_cell.angle_beta   90.00
_cell.angle_gamma   90.00
#
_symmetry.space_group_name_H-M   'P 1'
#
loop_
_entity.id
_entity.type
_entity.pdbx_description
1 polymer ?
#
loop_
_entity_poly.entity_id
_entity_poly.type
_entity_poly.pdbx_seq_one_letter_code
_entity_poly.pdbx_strand_id
1 'polypeptide(L)'
;FVPQVIMDTEEIQQYLDVHFPKPDLRYTNRDAHTACLDVFSKFSFFIKNVSHTPDHLLKELSYLDSYLDRTGNKFMCGDELTNLDCNVLPKLQHIRVASKAFKDFEIPGSMTYLWGYLANAYKNDTFKKTCPSDQEIVHHWSEKKETTPLPESKQKLYMVESTPRFSLDIPAFVNGHYRK
;
A
#
# COMPACT_ATOMS: atom_id res chain seq x y z
N PHE A 1 -9.76 -29.53 -23.75
CA PHE A 1 -9.43 -28.56 -22.70
C PHE A 1 -10.67 -27.77 -22.39
N VAL A 2 -11.22 -27.89 -21.17
CA VAL A 2 -12.30 -27.01 -20.71
C VAL A 2 -11.61 -25.81 -20.03
N PRO A 3 -11.82 -24.57 -20.49
CA PRO A 3 -11.26 -23.41 -19.81
C PRO A 3 -11.86 -23.31 -18.40
N GLN A 4 -10.99 -23.17 -17.40
CA GLN A 4 -11.37 -22.93 -16.02
C GLN A 4 -11.31 -21.43 -15.74
N VAL A 5 -12.39 -20.87 -15.20
CA VAL A 5 -12.43 -19.48 -14.72
C VAL A 5 -12.39 -19.53 -13.19
N ILE A 6 -11.42 -18.84 -12.60
CA ILE A 6 -11.27 -18.70 -11.15
C ILE A 6 -11.52 -17.22 -10.83
N MET A 7 -12.39 -16.94 -9.88
CA MET A 7 -12.79 -15.56 -9.53
C MET A 7 -12.39 -15.15 -8.12
N ASP A 8 -12.24 -16.11 -7.21
CA ASP A 8 -11.82 -15.83 -5.85
C ASP A 8 -10.32 -15.52 -5.80
N THR A 9 -9.94 -14.49 -5.05
CA THR A 9 -8.54 -14.02 -5.01
C THR A 9 -7.61 -15.03 -4.34
N GLU A 10 -8.08 -15.72 -3.29
CA GLU A 10 -7.29 -16.73 -2.58
C GLU A 10 -7.14 -17.98 -3.45
N GLU A 11 -8.20 -18.39 -4.15
CA GLU A 11 -8.14 -19.49 -5.13
C GLU A 11 -7.22 -19.18 -6.31
N ILE A 12 -7.25 -17.93 -6.84
CA ILE A 12 -6.31 -17.49 -7.89
C ILE A 12 -4.88 -17.59 -7.39
N GLN A 13 -4.60 -17.08 -6.18
CA GLN A 13 -3.26 -17.15 -5.61
C GLN A 13 -2.81 -18.61 -5.41
N GLN A 14 -3.66 -19.47 -4.87
CA GLN A 14 -3.37 -20.89 -4.70
C GLN A 14 -3.10 -21.58 -6.04
N TYR A 15 -3.89 -21.26 -7.07
CA TYR A 15 -3.67 -21.76 -8.42
C TYR A 15 -2.29 -21.34 -8.95
N LEU A 16 -1.92 -20.06 -8.79
CA LEU A 16 -0.62 -19.55 -9.19
C LEU A 16 0.52 -20.25 -8.44
N ASP A 17 0.41 -20.42 -7.12
CA ASP A 17 1.42 -21.07 -6.29
C ASP A 17 1.63 -22.56 -6.68
N VAL A 18 0.57 -23.25 -7.09
CA VAL A 18 0.63 -24.67 -7.49
C VAL A 18 1.16 -24.84 -8.92
N HIS A 19 0.69 -24.02 -9.86
CA HIS A 19 0.99 -24.19 -11.29
C HIS A 19 2.23 -23.40 -11.76
N PHE A 20 2.61 -22.34 -11.04
CA PHE A 20 3.75 -21.48 -11.35
C PHE A 20 4.63 -21.24 -10.10
N PRO A 21 5.22 -22.29 -9.51
CA PRO A 21 5.89 -22.23 -8.21
C PRO A 21 7.23 -21.47 -8.19
N LYS A 22 7.61 -20.80 -9.30
CA LYS A 22 8.88 -20.08 -9.43
C LYS A 22 8.65 -18.67 -10.02
N PRO A 23 9.11 -17.60 -9.34
CA PRO A 23 9.70 -17.61 -7.99
C PRO A 23 8.68 -18.06 -6.93
N ASP A 24 9.17 -18.60 -5.81
CA ASP A 24 8.28 -18.97 -4.70
C ASP A 24 7.88 -17.71 -3.94
N LEU A 25 6.62 -17.30 -4.04
CA LEU A 25 6.08 -16.12 -3.39
C LEU A 25 5.38 -16.44 -2.06
N ARG A 26 5.33 -17.71 -1.65
CA ARG A 26 4.63 -18.10 -0.41
C ARG A 26 5.38 -17.59 0.81
N TYR A 27 4.63 -17.32 1.88
CA TYR A 27 5.19 -16.93 3.18
C TYR A 27 4.53 -17.73 4.31
N THR A 28 5.29 -17.96 5.39
CA THR A 28 4.83 -18.65 6.60
C THR A 28 5.00 -17.82 7.86
N ASN A 29 5.59 -16.63 7.74
CA ASN A 29 5.86 -15.75 8.87
C ASN A 29 4.57 -15.12 9.40
N ARG A 30 4.11 -15.61 10.56
CA ARG A 30 2.88 -15.14 11.23
C ARG A 30 3.02 -13.72 11.77
N ASP A 31 4.19 -13.35 12.27
CA ASP A 31 4.43 -12.01 12.81
C ASP A 31 4.33 -10.96 11.69
N ALA A 32 4.89 -11.26 10.51
CA ALA A 32 4.76 -10.43 9.31
C ALA A 32 3.29 -10.24 8.93
N HIS A 33 2.52 -11.32 8.93
CA HIS A 33 1.09 -11.29 8.62
C HIS A 33 0.33 -10.39 9.61
N THR A 34 0.57 -10.59 10.92
CA THR A 34 -0.08 -9.81 11.97
C THR A 34 0.29 -8.33 11.89
N ALA A 35 1.52 -7.98 11.55
CA ALA A 35 1.96 -6.59 11.39
C ALA A 35 1.19 -5.82 10.29
N CYS A 36 0.62 -6.53 9.32
CA CYS A 36 -0.07 -5.94 8.17
C CYS A 36 -1.60 -6.03 8.23
N LEU A 37 -2.15 -6.78 9.19
CA LEU A 37 -3.53 -7.24 9.16
C LEU A 37 -4.55 -6.09 9.19
N ASP A 38 -4.34 -5.10 10.05
CA ASP A 38 -5.34 -4.09 10.38
C ASP A 38 -5.16 -2.74 9.66
N VAL A 39 -3.99 -2.47 9.07
CA VAL A 39 -3.66 -1.15 8.53
C VAL A 39 -4.69 -0.62 7.53
N PHE A 40 -5.16 -1.49 6.63
CA PHE A 40 -6.11 -1.10 5.58
C PHE A 40 -7.55 -0.96 6.10
N SER A 41 -7.92 -1.69 7.15
CA SER A 41 -9.23 -1.54 7.80
C SER A 41 -9.31 -0.19 8.51
N LYS A 42 -8.24 0.22 9.23
CA LYS A 42 -8.17 1.54 9.89
C LYS A 42 -8.11 2.69 8.89
N PHE A 43 -7.40 2.52 7.78
CA PHE A 43 -7.47 3.44 6.66
C PHE A 43 -8.90 3.59 6.12
N SER A 44 -9.60 2.47 5.89
CA SER A 44 -10.98 2.49 5.39
C SER A 44 -11.92 3.22 6.36
N PHE A 45 -11.74 3.06 7.67
CA PHE A 45 -12.51 3.81 8.67
C PHE A 45 -12.18 5.31 8.63
N PHE A 46 -10.90 5.64 8.50
CA PHE A 46 -10.45 7.02 8.44
C PHE A 46 -10.98 7.73 7.18
N ILE A 47 -10.82 7.15 5.98
CA ILE A 47 -11.21 7.79 4.72
C ILE A 47 -12.74 7.97 4.59
N LYS A 48 -13.50 7.04 5.20
CA LYS A 48 -14.98 7.05 5.23
C LYS A 48 -15.60 7.82 6.40
N ASN A 49 -14.82 8.62 7.13
CA ASN A 49 -15.29 9.36 8.32
C ASN A 49 -15.91 8.51 9.44
N VAL A 50 -15.67 7.19 9.47
CA VAL A 50 -16.02 6.34 10.62
C VAL A 50 -15.08 6.65 11.80
N SER A 51 -13.81 6.96 11.50
CA SER A 51 -12.88 7.57 12.43
C SER A 51 -12.54 8.99 11.96
N HIS A 52 -12.72 9.98 12.83
CA HIS A 52 -12.54 11.39 12.50
C HIS A 52 -11.07 11.84 12.55
N THR A 53 -10.21 11.13 13.30
CA THR A 53 -8.78 11.39 13.41
C THR A 53 -7.99 10.22 12.78
N PRO A 54 -6.72 10.44 12.40
CA PRO A 54 -5.89 9.36 11.85
C PRO A 54 -5.31 8.43 12.93
N ASP A 55 -5.64 8.59 14.21
CA ASP A 55 -4.91 7.96 15.33
C ASP A 55 -4.86 6.43 15.24
N HIS A 56 -5.97 5.78 14.87
CA HIS A 56 -5.99 4.33 14.67
C HIS A 56 -5.16 3.89 13.47
N LEU A 57 -5.17 4.66 12.37
CA LEU A 57 -4.33 4.38 11.21
C LEU A 57 -2.85 4.58 11.56
N LEU A 58 -2.51 5.66 12.29
CA LEU A 58 -1.16 5.94 12.76
C LEU A 58 -0.64 4.83 13.67
N LYS A 59 -1.48 4.28 14.55
CA LYS A 59 -1.12 3.15 15.38
C LYS A 59 -0.71 1.92 14.56
N GLU A 60 -1.50 1.55 13.55
CA GLU A 60 -1.18 0.39 12.70
C GLU A 60 0.03 0.65 11.79
N LEU A 61 0.19 1.87 11.25
CA LEU A 61 1.39 2.25 10.50
C LEU A 61 2.64 2.21 11.37
N SER A 62 2.55 2.67 12.63
CA SER A 62 3.64 2.61 13.60
C SER A 62 3.98 1.18 13.99
N TYR A 63 2.99 0.29 14.10
CA TYR A 63 3.23 -1.12 14.35
C TYR A 63 3.96 -1.79 13.18
N LEU A 64 3.55 -1.50 11.94
CA LEU A 64 4.23 -1.95 10.73
C LEU A 64 5.68 -1.45 10.64
N ASP A 65 5.90 -0.16 10.91
CA ASP A 65 7.24 0.44 10.95
C ASP A 65 8.13 -0.24 12.01
N SER A 66 7.59 -0.51 13.20
CA SER A 66 8.30 -1.19 14.29
C SER A 66 8.65 -2.65 13.96
N TYR A 67 7.79 -3.33 13.18
CA TYR A 67 8.08 -4.67 12.69
C TYR A 67 9.25 -4.65 11.69
N LEU A 68 9.27 -3.69 10.76
CA LEU A 68 10.34 -3.53 9.78
C LEU A 68 11.68 -3.15 10.44
N ASP A 69 11.66 -2.27 11.44
CA ASP A 69 12.82 -1.94 12.28
C ASP A 69 13.41 -3.20 12.94
N ARG A 70 12.56 -3.94 13.65
CA ARG A 70 13.00 -5.14 14.40
C ARG A 70 13.59 -6.22 13.50
N THR A 71 13.07 -6.38 12.28
CA THR A 71 13.51 -7.44 11.37
C THR A 71 14.68 -7.04 10.50
N GLY A 72 14.82 -5.75 10.16
CA GLY A 72 15.85 -5.26 9.24
C GLY A 72 15.68 -5.76 7.79
N ASN A 73 14.54 -6.37 7.47
CA ASN A 73 14.27 -6.95 6.16
C ASN A 73 14.00 -5.86 5.11
N LYS A 74 14.35 -6.12 3.85
CA LYS A 74 13.96 -5.26 2.72
C LYS A 74 12.45 -5.28 2.44
N PHE A 75 11.82 -6.44 2.61
CA PHE A 75 10.39 -6.71 2.43
C PHE A 75 9.79 -7.43 3.65
N MET A 76 8.49 -7.73 3.68
CA MET A 76 7.82 -8.19 4.90
C MET A 76 8.40 -9.47 5.50
N CYS A 77 8.83 -10.40 4.65
CA CYS A 77 9.30 -11.72 5.08
C CYS A 77 10.81 -11.96 4.85
N GLY A 78 11.54 -10.97 4.34
CA GLY A 78 12.95 -11.10 3.99
C GLY A 78 13.36 -10.14 2.87
N ASP A 79 14.37 -10.51 2.09
CA ASP A 79 14.91 -9.64 1.03
C ASP A 79 14.25 -9.81 -0.35
N GLU A 80 13.41 -10.83 -0.48
CA GLU A 80 12.62 -11.13 -1.67
C GLU A 80 11.13 -10.85 -1.44
N LEU A 81 10.42 -10.50 -2.52
CA LEU A 81 8.98 -10.26 -2.47
C LEU A 81 8.22 -11.57 -2.20
N THR A 82 7.15 -11.46 -1.41
CA THR A 82 6.18 -12.52 -1.16
C THR A 82 4.77 -12.07 -1.52
N ASN A 83 3.82 -13.01 -1.53
CA ASN A 83 2.39 -12.74 -1.69
C ASN A 83 1.88 -11.75 -0.63
N LEU A 84 2.49 -11.71 0.56
CA LEU A 84 2.17 -10.71 1.57
C LEU A 84 2.51 -9.28 1.09
N ASP A 85 3.66 -9.09 0.46
CA ASP A 85 4.06 -7.80 -0.12
C ASP A 85 3.15 -7.40 -1.27
N CYS A 86 2.81 -8.35 -2.13
CA CYS A 86 1.84 -8.15 -3.22
C CYS A 86 0.45 -7.73 -2.72
N ASN A 87 0.08 -8.10 -1.50
CA ASN A 87 -1.15 -7.67 -0.86
C ASN A 87 -1.03 -6.29 -0.19
N VAL A 88 0.09 -6.02 0.49
CA VAL A 88 0.27 -4.86 1.37
C VAL A 88 0.71 -3.62 0.61
N LEU A 89 1.62 -3.74 -0.36
CA LEU A 89 2.14 -2.58 -1.10
C LEU A 89 1.05 -1.80 -1.86
N PRO A 90 0.10 -2.44 -2.58
CA PRO A 90 -1.01 -1.70 -3.19
C PRO A 90 -1.88 -0.98 -2.16
N LYS A 91 -2.13 -1.61 -0.99
CA LYS A 91 -2.90 -1.02 0.11
C LYS A 91 -2.21 0.22 0.68
N LEU A 92 -0.89 0.17 0.90
CA LEU A 92 -0.11 1.32 1.36
C LEU A 92 -0.10 2.45 0.33
N GLN A 93 -0.05 2.13 -0.97
CA GLN A 93 -0.14 3.15 -2.02
C GLN A 93 -1.50 3.85 -2.01
N HIS A 94 -2.59 3.09 -1.82
CA HIS A 94 -3.92 3.66 -1.65
C HIS A 94 -3.98 4.57 -0.41
N ILE A 95 -3.37 4.17 0.71
CA ILE A 95 -3.28 4.99 1.92
C ILE A 95 -2.58 6.32 1.61
N ARG A 96 -1.40 6.29 1.00
CA ARG A 96 -0.66 7.51 0.66
C ARG A 96 -1.47 8.47 -0.20
N VAL A 97 -1.98 7.97 -1.32
CA VAL A 97 -2.61 8.82 -2.33
C VAL A 97 -3.96 9.32 -1.86
N ALA A 98 -4.83 8.43 -1.39
CA ALA A 98 -6.19 8.81 -1.02
C ALA A 98 -6.20 9.65 0.27
N SER A 99 -5.43 9.29 1.30
CA SER A 99 -5.41 10.10 2.52
C SER A 99 -4.85 11.51 2.28
N LYS A 100 -3.87 11.68 1.38
CA LYS A 100 -3.40 13.00 0.97
C LYS A 100 -4.47 13.78 0.20
N ALA A 101 -5.15 13.13 -0.74
CA ALA A 101 -6.17 13.78 -1.57
C ALA A 101 -7.37 14.26 -0.73
N PHE A 102 -7.98 13.36 0.04
CA PHE A 102 -9.25 13.61 0.73
C PHE A 102 -9.10 14.25 2.10
N LYS A 103 -7.98 14.01 2.81
CA LYS A 103 -7.83 14.39 4.22
C LYS A 103 -6.55 15.16 4.55
N ASP A 104 -5.74 15.45 3.53
CA ASP A 104 -4.43 16.08 3.66
C ASP A 104 -3.48 15.38 4.67
N PHE A 105 -3.69 14.08 4.87
CA PHE A 105 -2.88 13.25 5.73
C PHE A 105 -1.74 12.60 4.94
N GLU A 106 -0.56 12.57 5.54
CA GLU A 106 0.62 11.88 5.03
C GLU A 106 1.18 10.92 6.08
N ILE A 107 1.81 9.83 5.63
CA ILE A 107 2.56 8.93 6.53
C ILE A 107 3.69 9.75 7.17
N PRO A 108 3.79 9.81 8.51
CA PRO A 108 4.81 10.60 9.18
C PRO A 108 6.22 10.27 8.70
N GLY A 109 7.04 11.30 8.53
CA GLY A 109 8.43 11.16 8.14
C GLY A 109 9.29 10.33 9.10
N SER A 110 8.92 10.33 10.38
CA SER A 110 9.62 9.57 11.42
C SER A 110 9.50 8.05 11.26
N MET A 111 8.56 7.54 10.45
CA MET A 111 8.40 6.11 10.17
C MET A 111 9.40 5.65 9.10
N THR A 112 10.69 5.76 9.43
CA THR A 112 11.77 5.63 8.45
C THR A 112 11.84 4.25 7.82
N TYR A 113 11.50 3.18 8.54
CA TYR A 113 11.58 1.80 8.06
C TYR A 113 10.43 1.47 7.11
N LEU A 114 9.23 1.97 7.41
CA LEU A 114 8.11 1.93 6.48
C LEU A 114 8.43 2.71 5.20
N TRP A 115 9.06 3.88 5.30
CA TRP A 115 9.51 4.61 4.13
C TRP A 115 10.59 3.88 3.33
N GLY A 116 11.46 3.10 3.97
CA GLY A 116 12.40 2.21 3.28
C GLY A 116 11.73 1.09 2.52
N TYR A 117 10.75 0.45 3.14
CA TYR A 117 9.93 -0.57 2.51
C TYR A 117 9.24 -0.04 1.25
N LEU A 118 8.64 1.14 1.32
CA LEU A 118 8.08 1.83 0.15
C LEU A 118 9.15 2.21 -0.88
N ALA A 119 10.31 2.70 -0.45
CA ALA A 119 11.42 3.02 -1.35
C ALA A 119 11.90 1.78 -2.13
N ASN A 120 11.94 0.62 -1.49
CA ASN A 120 12.29 -0.65 -2.12
C ASN A 120 11.23 -1.05 -3.17
N ALA A 121 9.95 -0.86 -2.87
CA ALA A 121 8.86 -1.08 -3.81
C ALA A 121 8.94 -0.13 -5.02
N TYR A 122 9.24 1.15 -4.81
CA TYR A 122 9.33 2.15 -5.89
C TYR A 122 10.52 1.94 -6.82
N LYS A 123 11.56 1.22 -6.36
CA LYS A 123 12.66 0.76 -7.22
C LYS A 123 12.31 -0.51 -8.00
N ASN A 124 11.28 -1.25 -7.58
CA ASN A 124 10.88 -2.52 -8.18
C ASN A 124 9.98 -2.30 -9.41
N ASP A 125 10.34 -2.92 -10.54
CA ASP A 125 9.60 -2.78 -11.80
C ASP A 125 8.20 -3.40 -11.77
N THR A 126 8.00 -4.51 -11.04
CA THR A 126 6.69 -5.15 -10.91
C THR A 126 5.71 -4.19 -10.27
N PHE A 127 6.09 -3.55 -9.16
CA PHE A 127 5.23 -2.57 -8.49
C PHE A 127 4.94 -1.36 -9.39
N LYS A 128 5.97 -0.77 -10.02
CA LYS A 128 5.77 0.40 -10.90
C LYS A 128 4.84 0.12 -12.08
N LYS A 129 4.94 -1.07 -12.68
CA LYS A 129 4.14 -1.45 -13.87
C LYS A 129 2.69 -1.78 -13.53
N THR A 130 2.39 -2.16 -12.29
CA THR A 130 1.04 -2.50 -11.84
C THR A 130 0.37 -1.40 -11.02
N CYS A 131 1.12 -0.38 -10.59
CA CYS A 131 0.59 0.75 -9.85
C CYS A 131 -0.33 1.61 -10.74
N PRO A 132 -1.61 1.80 -10.38
CA PRO A 132 -2.46 2.77 -11.05
C PRO A 132 -1.97 4.20 -10.82
N SER A 133 -2.45 5.14 -11.65
CA SER A 133 -2.17 6.56 -11.42
C SER A 133 -2.86 7.05 -10.15
N ASP A 134 -2.35 8.16 -9.61
CA ASP A 134 -2.96 8.81 -8.44
C ASP A 134 -4.42 9.19 -8.70
N GLN A 135 -4.73 9.57 -9.95
CA GLN A 135 -6.08 9.92 -10.40
C GLN A 135 -7.02 8.71 -10.32
N GLU A 136 -6.60 7.53 -10.80
CA GLU A 136 -7.41 6.30 -10.75
C GLU A 136 -7.69 5.86 -9.31
N ILE A 137 -6.69 5.96 -8.42
CA ILE A 137 -6.87 5.67 -7.00
C ILE A 137 -7.90 6.62 -6.38
N VAL A 138 -7.77 7.92 -6.62
CA VAL A 138 -8.71 8.91 -6.07
C VAL A 138 -10.11 8.74 -6.64
N HIS A 139 -10.22 8.46 -7.95
CA HIS A 139 -11.49 8.18 -8.60
C HIS A 139 -12.19 6.99 -7.93
N HIS A 140 -11.50 5.85 -7.77
CA HIS A 140 -12.02 4.66 -7.08
C HIS A 140 -12.60 4.97 -5.69
N TRP A 141 -11.94 5.82 -4.91
CA TRP A 141 -12.43 6.21 -3.58
C TRP A 141 -13.58 7.20 -3.65
N SER A 142 -13.62 8.09 -4.64
CA SER A 142 -14.69 9.07 -4.85
C SER A 142 -16.03 8.42 -5.21
N GLU A 143 -16.01 7.24 -5.86
CA GLU A 143 -17.24 6.50 -6.21
C GLU A 143 -17.93 5.85 -4.99
N LYS A 144 -17.22 5.71 -3.87
CA LYS A 144 -17.79 5.14 -2.65
C LYS A 144 -18.57 6.22 -1.91
N LYS A 145 -19.87 5.97 -1.71
CA LYS A 145 -20.81 6.92 -1.08
C LYS A 145 -20.37 7.38 0.32
N GLU A 146 -19.62 6.55 1.05
CA GLU A 146 -19.19 6.86 2.41
C GLU A 146 -17.88 7.65 2.46
N THR A 147 -17.16 7.80 1.34
CA THR A 147 -15.90 8.56 1.30
C THR A 147 -16.19 10.06 1.45
N THR A 148 -15.30 10.77 2.16
CA THR A 148 -15.36 12.23 2.26
C THR A 148 -15.29 12.85 0.85
N PRO A 149 -16.09 13.88 0.52
CA PRO A 149 -15.96 14.56 -0.77
C PRO A 149 -14.54 15.12 -0.98
N LEU A 150 -14.03 14.98 -2.20
CA LEU A 150 -12.74 15.57 -2.56
C LEU A 150 -12.85 17.11 -2.49
N PRO A 151 -11.90 17.81 -1.82
CA PRO A 151 -11.91 19.27 -1.76
C PRO A 151 -11.92 19.90 -3.16
N GLU A 152 -12.72 20.95 -3.37
CA GLU A 152 -12.86 21.62 -4.67
C GLU A 152 -11.52 22.03 -5.29
N SER A 153 -10.59 22.54 -4.46
CA SER A 153 -9.24 22.91 -4.86
C SER A 153 -8.40 21.75 -5.42
N LYS A 154 -8.75 20.50 -5.08
CA LYS A 154 -8.07 19.29 -5.51
C LYS A 154 -8.80 18.55 -6.65
N GLN A 155 -10.03 18.94 -7.01
CA GLN A 155 -10.80 18.22 -8.05
C GLN A 155 -10.11 18.19 -9.40
N LYS A 156 -9.70 19.35 -9.93
CA LYS A 156 -8.98 19.43 -11.21
C LYS A 156 -7.69 18.62 -11.21
N LEU A 157 -7.06 18.46 -10.06
CA LEU A 157 -5.78 17.76 -9.91
C LEU A 157 -5.93 16.23 -10.00
N TYR A 158 -7.06 15.69 -9.55
CA TYR A 158 -7.32 14.25 -9.48
C TYR A 158 -8.37 13.74 -10.49
N MET A 159 -8.82 14.60 -11.40
CA MET A 159 -9.71 14.22 -12.49
C MET A 159 -9.02 13.22 -13.42
N VAL A 160 -9.71 12.15 -13.84
CA VAL A 160 -9.13 11.01 -14.58
C VAL A 160 -8.50 11.44 -15.91
N GLU A 161 -9.06 12.45 -16.58
CA GLU A 161 -8.57 13.00 -17.83
C GLU A 161 -7.32 13.90 -17.67
N SER A 162 -6.90 14.17 -16.43
CA SER A 162 -5.67 14.91 -16.16
C SER A 162 -4.44 14.08 -16.48
N THR A 163 -3.29 14.73 -16.66
CA THR A 163 -2.01 14.03 -16.82
C THR A 163 -1.80 13.03 -15.67
N PRO A 164 -1.58 11.74 -15.98
CA PRO A 164 -1.35 10.71 -14.96
C PRO A 164 -0.15 11.06 -14.08
N ARG A 165 -0.33 10.96 -12.77
CA ARG A 165 0.72 11.14 -11.78
C ARG A 165 0.90 9.86 -10.98
N PHE A 166 2.10 9.68 -10.45
CA PHE A 166 2.45 8.51 -9.66
C PHE A 166 3.24 9.00 -8.43
N SER A 167 2.59 8.99 -7.27
CA SER A 167 3.19 9.36 -5.98
C SER A 167 4.15 8.26 -5.49
N LEU A 168 5.32 8.19 -6.13
CA LEU A 168 6.41 7.22 -5.87
C LEU A 168 7.66 7.88 -5.28
N ASP A 169 7.55 9.16 -4.92
CA ASP A 169 8.57 9.90 -4.20
C ASP A 169 8.63 9.46 -2.73
N ILE A 170 9.82 9.65 -2.14
CA ILE A 170 10.09 9.43 -0.72
C ILE A 170 10.53 10.75 -0.08
N PRO A 171 10.20 11.01 1.18
CA PRO A 171 10.58 12.25 1.84
C PRO A 171 12.11 12.42 1.90
N ALA A 172 12.60 13.63 1.63
CA ALA A 172 14.02 13.92 1.44
C ALA A 172 14.93 13.50 2.62
N PHE A 173 14.42 13.60 3.86
CA PHE A 173 15.16 13.22 5.08
C PHE A 173 15.38 11.71 5.22
N VAL A 174 14.58 10.87 4.55
CA VAL A 174 14.75 9.42 4.55
C VAL A 174 16.03 9.02 3.81
N ASN A 175 16.38 9.72 2.73
CA ASN A 175 17.59 9.45 1.93
C ASN A 175 18.91 9.52 2.73
N GLY A 176 18.92 10.22 3.88
CA GLY A 176 20.11 10.38 4.72
C GLY A 176 20.41 9.19 5.65
N HIS A 177 19.47 8.28 5.89
CA HIS A 177 19.64 7.15 6.84
C HIS A 177 19.81 5.79 6.15
N TYR A 178 19.49 5.67 4.86
CA TYR A 178 19.71 4.45 4.05
C TYR A 178 21.14 4.33 3.49
N ARG A 179 22.07 5.18 3.96
CA ARG A 179 23.52 5.01 3.74
C ARG A 179 24.15 4.44 5.00
N LYS A 180 23.90 3.17 5.29
CA LYS A 180 24.80 2.35 6.10
C LYS A 180 24.92 0.98 5.46
#